data_AF-A0A6A2YZR7-F1
#
_entry.id   AF-A0A6A2YZR7-F1
#
_cell.length_a   1.000
_cell.length_b   1.000
_cell.length_c   1.000
_cell.angle_alpha   90.00
_cell.angle_beta   90.00
_cell.angle_gamma   90.00
#
_symmetry.space_group_name_H-M   'P 1'
#
loop_
_entity.id
_entity.type
_entity.pdbx_description
1 polymer ?
#
loop_
_entity_poly.entity_id
_entity_poly.type
_entity_poly.pdbx_seq_one_letter_code
_entity_poly.pdbx_strand_id
1 'polypeptide(L)' 'MDMDMPIMNGIEATRKLREMGIGSMIAGVSTRSVEEEIREFIEAGLDDYQGKPLTMSKLISIIHKIN' A
#
# COMPACT_ATOMS: atom_id res chain seq x y z
N MET A 1 -1.08 -3.61 1.93
CA MET A 1 -1.67 -3.96 0.63
C MET A 1 -0.55 -4.37 -0.30
N ASP A 2 -0.58 -5.59 -0.83
CA ASP A 2 0.37 -6.01 -1.85
C ASP A 2 -0.07 -5.47 -3.21
N MET A 3 0.86 -4.91 -3.99
CA MET A 3 0.59 -4.48 -5.37
C MET A 3 0.28 -5.69 -6.26
N ASP A 4 1.09 -6.74 -6.15
CA ASP A 4 1.04 -7.91 -7.02
C ASP A 4 0.14 -8.97 -6.38
N MET A 5 -1.12 -9.02 -6.80
CA MET A 5 -2.12 -9.96 -6.33
C MET A 5 -2.76 -10.69 -7.53
N PRO A 6 -3.12 -11.99 -7.39
CA PRO A 6 -3.43 -12.84 -8.55
C PRO A 6 -4.77 -12.55 -9.25
N ILE A 7 -5.71 -11.86 -8.60
CA ILE A 7 -7.07 -11.65 -9.14
C ILE A 7 -7.39 -10.16 -9.32
N MET A 8 -7.00 -9.34 -8.35
CA MET A 8 -7.23 -7.89 -8.30
C MET A 8 -5.95 -7.28 -7.78
N ASN A 9 -5.45 -6.21 -8.40
CA ASN A 9 -4.19 -5.60 -7.96
C ASN A 9 -4.37 -4.76 -6.68
N GLY A 10 -3.25 -4.35 -6.07
CA GLY A 10 -3.27 -3.55 -4.85
C GLY A 10 -3.99 -2.22 -4.99
N ILE A 11 -3.85 -1.54 -6.13
CA ILE A 11 -4.46 -0.23 -6.40
C ILE A 11 -5.99 -0.35 -6.40
N GLU A 12 -6.52 -1.31 -7.16
CA GLU A 12 -7.95 -1.61 -7.23
C GLU A 12 -8.51 -1.99 -5.85
N ALA A 13 -7.79 -2.83 -5.11
CA ALA A 13 -8.19 -3.24 -3.77
C ALA A 13 -8.23 -2.03 -2.81
N THR A 14 -7.21 -1.17 -2.82
CA THR A 14 -7.18 0.05 -2.01
C THR A 14 -8.34 0.97 -2.34
N ARG A 15 -8.61 1.22 -3.64
CA ARG A 15 -9.73 2.09 -4.07
C ARG A 15 -11.06 1.55 -3.55
N LYS A 16 -11.31 0.23 -3.69
CA LYS A 16 -12.52 -0.41 -3.15
C LYS A 16 -12.65 -0.29 -1.64
N LEU A 17 -11.56 -0.50 -0.89
CA LEU A 17 -11.59 -0.32 0.57
C LEU A 17 -11.97 1.11 0.96
N ARG A 18 -11.45 2.13 0.24
CA ARG A 18 -11.81 3.53 0.47
C ARG A 18 -13.26 3.84 0.08
N GLU A 19 -13.75 3.31 -1.03
CA GLU A 19 -15.16 3.40 -1.44
C GLU A 19 -16.12 2.77 -0.42
N MET A 20 -15.68 1.71 0.28
CA MET A 20 -16.40 1.09 1.39
C MET A 20 -16.38 1.93 2.68
N GLY A 21 -15.72 3.09 2.69
CA GLY A 21 -15.62 3.97 3.85
C GLY A 21 -14.58 3.54 4.89
N ILE A 22 -13.64 2.65 4.53
CA ILE A 22 -12.59 2.23 5.45
C ILE A 22 -11.57 3.36 5.60
N GLY A 23 -11.51 3.94 6.80
CA GLY A 23 -10.55 4.98 7.20
C GLY A 23 -9.28 4.47 7.88
N SER A 24 -9.15 3.15 8.08
CA SER A 24 -7.94 2.56 8.67
C SER A 24 -6.72 2.77 7.78
N MET A 25 -5.53 2.81 8.38
CA MET A 25 -4.28 2.96 7.63
C MET A 25 -4.07 1.78 6.66
N ILE A 26 -3.74 2.08 5.40
CA ILE A 26 -3.38 1.12 4.36
C ILE A 26 -1.93 1.37 3.95
N ALA A 27 -1.01 0.53 4.41
CA ALA A 27 0.40 0.54 4.00
C ALA A 27 0.61 -0.40 2.80
N GLY A 28 1.08 0.12 1.67
CA GLY A 28 1.28 -0.61 0.42
C GLY A 28 2.69 -1.15 0.27
N VAL A 29 2.82 -2.28 -0.42
CA VAL A 29 4.12 -2.90 -0.72
C VAL A 29 4.18 -3.43 -2.13
N SER A 30 5.32 -3.26 -2.80
CA SER A 30 5.54 -3.76 -4.16
C SER A 30 6.99 -4.14 -4.38
N THR A 31 7.24 -5.05 -5.33
CA THR A 31 8.58 -5.27 -5.88
C THR A 31 8.94 -4.21 -6.93
N ARG A 32 7.94 -3.50 -7.46
CA ARG A 32 8.10 -2.48 -8.49
C ARG A 32 8.56 -1.15 -7.89
N SER A 33 9.39 -0.44 -8.65
CA SER A 33 9.91 0.90 -8.30
C SER A 33 9.55 1.93 -9.38
N VAL A 34 8.50 1.66 -10.16
CA VAL A 34 8.01 2.59 -11.19
C VAL A 34 7.27 3.72 -10.49
N GLU A 35 7.77 4.95 -10.64
CA GLU A 35 7.24 6.12 -9.94
C GLU A 35 5.76 6.38 -10.25
N GLU A 36 5.34 6.14 -11.49
CA GLU A 36 3.96 6.31 -11.94
C GLU A 36 3.00 5.36 -11.22
N GLU A 37 3.35 4.08 -11.08
CA GLU A 37 2.54 3.11 -10.34
C GLU A 37 2.45 3.46 -8.84
N ILE A 38 3.53 3.97 -8.26
CA ILE A 38 3.53 4.42 -6.86
C ILE A 38 2.58 5.60 -6.69
N ARG A 39 2.60 6.57 -7.63
CA ARG A 39 1.69 7.71 -7.64
C ARG A 39 0.24 7.25 -7.73
N GLU A 40 -0.08 6.37 -8.68
CA GLU A 40 -1.43 5.84 -8.83
C GLU A 40 -1.90 5.12 -7.56
N PHE A 41 -1.01 4.39 -6.89
CA PHE A 41 -1.33 3.71 -5.64
C PHE A 41 -1.65 4.69 -4.51
N ILE A 42 -0.87 5.77 -4.39
CA ILE A 42 -1.12 6.86 -3.43
C ILE A 42 -2.46 7.54 -3.75
N GLU A 43 -2.74 7.84 -5.02
CA GLU A 43 -3.99 8.44 -5.47
C GLU A 43 -5.22 7.56 -5.23
N ALA A 44 -5.05 6.23 -5.21
CA ALA A 44 -6.11 5.30 -4.78
C ALA A 44 -6.44 5.39 -3.27
N GLY A 45 -5.63 6.10 -2.49
CA GLY A 45 -5.84 6.35 -1.07
C GLY A 45 -4.92 5.55 -0.14
N LEU A 46 -3.69 5.26 -0.58
CA LEU A 46 -2.67 4.62 0.25
C LEU A 46 -2.02 5.62 1.22
N ASP A 47 -1.75 5.22 2.46
CA ASP A 47 -1.16 6.12 3.48
C ASP A 47 0.36 6.03 3.56
N ASP A 48 0.93 4.86 3.24
CA ASP A 48 2.37 4.62 3.27
C ASP A 48 2.75 3.58 2.22
N TYR A 49 4.00 3.63 1.75
CA TYR A 49 4.50 2.72 0.73
C TYR A 49 5.90 2.20 1.08
N GLN A 50 6.10 0.88 0.97
CA GLN A 50 7.40 0.25 1.19
C GLN A 50 7.76 -0.72 0.07
N GLY A 51 8.95 -0.53 -0.53
CA GLY A 51 9.48 -1.48 -1.50
C GLY A 51 9.87 -2.82 -0.84
N LYS A 52 9.56 -3.93 -1.50
CA LYS A 52 10.02 -5.28 -1.11
C LYS A 52 11.54 -5.40 -1.32
N PRO A 53 12.26 -6.20 -0.51
CA PRO A 53 11.74 -7.01 0.60
C PRO A 53 11.34 -6.16 1.81
N LEU A 54 10.29 -6.61 2.50
CA LEU A 54 9.83 -6.07 3.79
C LEU A 54 10.76 -6.56 4.89
N THR A 55 11.75 -5.74 5.25
CA THR A 55 12.65 -6.01 6.38
C THR A 55 11.95 -5.70 7.70
N MET A 56 12.45 -6.28 8.80
CA MET A 56 11.94 -5.97 10.15
C MET A 56 11.98 -4.47 10.46
N SER A 57 13.02 -3.77 10.02
CA SER A 57 13.14 -2.31 10.19
C SER A 57 12.03 -1.54 9.48
N LYS A 58 11.67 -1.92 8.25
CA LYS A 58 10.55 -1.31 7.50
C LYS A 58 9.21 -1.60 8.18
N LEU A 59 9.02 -2.83 8.66
CA LEU A 59 7.79 -3.20 9.36
C LEU A 59 7.61 -2.42 10.66
N ILE A 60 8.65 -2.32 11.49
CA ILE A 60 8.64 -1.52 12.72
C ILE A 60 8.33 -0.04 12.40
N SER A 61 8.92 0.51 11.33
CA SER A 61 8.64 1.88 10.87
C SER A 61 7.16 2.09 10.55
N ILE A 62 6.52 1.15 9.82
CA ILE A 62 5.09 1.22 9.51
C ILE A 62 4.26 1.16 10.80
N ILE A 63 4.54 0.20 11.68
CA ILE A 63 3.77 0.00 12.92
C ILE A 63 3.80 1.25 13.80
N HIS A 64 4.95 1.92 13.90
CA HIS A 64 5.05 3.16 14.67
C HIS A 64 4.19 4.31 14.12
N LYS A 65 3.81 4.29 12.83
CA LYS A 65 2.91 5.29 12.23
C LYS A 65 1.43 5.05 12.54
N ILE A 66 1.07 3.89 13.08
CA ILE A 66 -0.33 3.51 13.40
C ILE A 66 -0.75 4.05 14.79
N ASN A 67 0.17 4.68 15.54
CA ASN A 67 -0.08 5.26 16.86
C ASN A 67 -0.64 6.68 16.82
#